data_AF-E4U3K6-F1
#
_entry.id   AF-E4U3K6-F1
#
_cell.length_a   1.000
_cell.length_b   1.000
_cell.length_c   1.000
_cell.angle_alpha   90.00
_cell.angle_beta   90.00
_cell.angle_gamma   90.00
#
_symmetry.space_group_name_H-M   'P 1'
#
loop_
_entity.id
_entity.type
_entity.pdbx_description
1 polymer ?
#
loop_
_entity_poly.entity_id
_entity_poly.type
_entity_poly.pdbx_seq_one_letter_code
_entity_poly.pdbx_strand_id
1 'polypeptide(L)'
;MKTLCIETEVPSDELIVSHTNLYGIITYANETFADISGYEMDELIGQPHNIVRHPDMPSSLFANLWETLGEGKMWSGYVKNLRKDGGFYWVYAQVSGLLDKNGNLIGYKSLRAPVESAKRHELEANYARLKEMEENVVKLSEWIDHETFNQLETLSNQKNCSIREILKEIIGQ
;
A
#
# COMPACT_ATOMS: atom_id res chain seq x y z
N MET A 1 -0.88 -26.49 -7.28
CA MET A 1 -1.47 -26.27 -5.94
C MET A 1 -1.90 -24.82 -5.87
N LYS A 2 -3.19 -24.50 -5.70
CA LYS A 2 -3.60 -23.13 -5.37
C LYS A 2 -3.09 -22.87 -3.96
N THR A 3 -2.11 -22.00 -3.79
CA THR A 3 -1.71 -21.50 -2.46
C THR A 3 -2.96 -20.93 -1.81
N LEU A 4 -3.33 -21.47 -0.66
CA LEU A 4 -4.54 -21.07 0.05
C LEU A 4 -4.29 -19.65 0.57
N CYS A 5 -5.05 -18.67 0.07
CA CYS A 5 -5.00 -17.28 0.52
C CYS A 5 -5.67 -17.19 1.90
N ILE A 6 -4.94 -17.62 2.94
CA ILE A 6 -5.43 -17.65 4.33
C ILE A 6 -4.94 -16.39 5.05
N GLU A 7 -5.87 -15.74 5.73
CA GLU A 7 -5.55 -14.68 6.68
C GLU A 7 -4.94 -15.26 7.96
N THR A 8 -3.82 -14.69 8.40
CA THR A 8 -3.28 -14.89 9.75
C THR A 8 -3.59 -13.65 10.58
N GLU A 9 -4.19 -13.85 11.76
CA GLU A 9 -4.46 -12.74 12.67
C GLU A 9 -3.20 -12.33 13.42
N VAL A 10 -2.95 -11.01 13.48
CA VAL A 10 -1.90 -10.45 14.32
C VAL A 10 -2.35 -10.55 15.78
N PRO A 11 -1.52 -11.07 16.70
CA PRO A 11 -1.86 -11.12 18.12
C PRO A 11 -2.26 -9.75 18.68
N SER A 12 -3.31 -9.71 19.50
CA SER A 12 -3.93 -8.45 19.97
C SER A 12 -3.02 -7.61 20.88
N ASP A 13 -2.08 -8.27 21.55
CA ASP A 13 -1.17 -7.72 22.56
C ASP A 13 0.24 -7.48 22.04
N GLU A 14 0.49 -7.73 20.76
CA GLU A 14 1.80 -7.54 20.15
C GLU A 14 1.80 -6.41 19.11
N LEU A 15 2.96 -5.77 18.98
CA LEU A 15 3.24 -4.80 17.94
C LEU A 15 4.30 -5.36 17.00
N ILE A 16 4.10 -5.16 15.72
CA ILE A 16 5.09 -5.46 14.71
C ILE A 16 5.94 -4.21 14.51
N VAL A 17 7.26 -4.33 14.66
CA VAL A 17 8.20 -3.21 14.59
C VAL A 17 9.28 -3.50 13.57
N SER A 18 9.60 -2.50 12.74
CA SER A 18 10.74 -2.57 11.81
C SER A 18 11.36 -1.20 11.59
N HIS A 19 12.67 -1.20 11.35
CA HIS A 19 13.39 -0.04 10.84
C HIS A 19 13.96 -0.32 9.46
N THR A 20 14.09 0.74 8.68
CA THR A 20 14.78 0.71 7.39
C THR A 20 15.83 1.80 7.32
N ASN A 21 16.79 1.65 6.41
CA ASN A 21 17.60 2.78 5.95
C ASN A 21 16.80 3.66 4.98
N LEU A 22 17.42 4.72 4.47
CA LEU A 22 16.80 5.66 3.52
C LEU A 22 16.37 5.02 2.19
N TYR A 23 16.91 3.85 1.84
CA TYR A 23 16.55 3.10 0.63
C TYR A 23 15.42 2.08 0.88
N GLY A 24 14.83 2.07 2.07
CA GLY A 24 13.77 1.12 2.44
C GLY A 24 14.28 -0.29 2.72
N ILE A 25 15.58 -0.48 2.89
CA ILE A 25 16.18 -1.77 3.27
C ILE A 25 16.04 -1.97 4.77
N ILE A 26 15.50 -3.11 5.19
CA ILE A 26 15.27 -3.46 6.59
C ILE A 26 16.61 -3.55 7.31
N THR A 27 16.77 -2.75 8.36
CA THR A 27 17.94 -2.75 9.25
C THR A 27 17.62 -3.34 10.62
N TYR A 28 16.34 -3.46 10.95
CA TYR A 28 15.86 -4.06 12.19
C TYR A 28 14.43 -4.59 12.00
N ALA A 29 14.13 -5.71 12.64
CA ALA A 29 12.81 -6.29 12.80
C ALA A 29 12.71 -6.90 14.20
N ASN A 30 11.53 -6.90 14.80
CA ASN A 30 11.29 -7.67 16.02
C ASN A 30 10.82 -9.09 15.71
N GLU A 31 10.82 -9.96 16.72
CA GLU A 31 10.40 -11.36 16.62
C GLU A 31 8.98 -11.49 16.06
N THR A 32 8.03 -10.70 16.56
CA THR A 32 6.66 -10.65 16.03
C THR A 32 6.63 -10.44 14.52
N PHE A 33 7.52 -9.61 13.94
CA PHE A 33 7.55 -9.41 12.49
C PHE A 33 8.01 -10.67 11.75
N ALA A 34 9.04 -11.35 12.23
CA ALA A 34 9.48 -12.62 11.66
C ALA A 34 8.34 -13.66 11.68
N ASP A 35 7.77 -13.90 12.86
CA ASP A 35 6.74 -14.92 13.08
C ASP A 35 5.48 -14.68 12.23
N ILE A 36 4.96 -13.44 12.24
CA ILE A 36 3.72 -13.12 11.53
C ILE A 36 3.88 -13.03 10.02
N SER A 37 5.10 -12.76 9.54
CA SER A 37 5.39 -12.72 8.10
C SER A 37 5.76 -14.10 7.55
N GLY A 38 6.14 -15.04 8.42
CA GLY A 38 6.62 -16.37 8.03
C GLY A 38 8.04 -16.36 7.44
N TYR A 39 8.79 -15.27 7.63
CA TYR A 39 10.19 -15.17 7.28
C TYR A 39 11.05 -15.38 8.52
N GLU A 40 12.22 -15.98 8.34
CA GLU A 40 13.25 -15.98 9.36
C GLU A 40 13.89 -14.58 9.47
N MET A 41 14.47 -14.27 10.63
CA MET A 41 15.07 -12.94 10.87
C MET A 41 16.17 -12.60 9.86
N ASP A 42 17.02 -13.57 9.50
CA ASP A 42 18.11 -13.42 8.54
C ASP A 42 17.61 -13.24 7.09
N GLU A 43 16.40 -13.68 6.79
CA GLU A 43 15.72 -13.44 5.52
C GLU A 43 15.07 -12.05 5.47
N LEU A 44 14.79 -11.41 6.60
CA LEU A 44 14.25 -10.05 6.66
C LEU A 44 15.35 -8.99 6.60
N ILE A 45 16.42 -9.15 7.38
CA ILE A 45 17.48 -8.14 7.48
C ILE A 45 18.21 -8.01 6.13
N GLY A 46 18.38 -6.76 5.67
CA GLY A 46 19.02 -6.47 4.39
C GLY A 46 18.09 -6.58 3.18
N GLN A 47 16.84 -6.99 3.35
CA GLN A 47 15.85 -7.00 2.27
C GLN A 47 15.09 -5.67 2.17
N PRO A 48 14.61 -5.30 0.98
CA PRO A 48 13.62 -4.24 0.83
C PRO A 48 12.35 -4.54 1.63
N HIS A 49 11.81 -3.54 2.33
CA HIS A 49 10.59 -3.70 3.16
C HIS A 49 9.37 -4.15 2.34
N ASN A 50 9.34 -3.86 1.04
CA ASN A 50 8.28 -4.30 0.15
C ASN A 50 8.23 -5.83 -0.10
N ILE A 51 9.14 -6.62 0.49
CA ILE A 51 9.06 -8.10 0.49
C ILE A 51 7.74 -8.61 1.06
N VAL A 52 7.12 -7.87 1.97
CA VAL A 52 5.79 -8.19 2.53
C VAL A 52 4.66 -7.40 1.85
N ARG A 53 4.90 -6.70 0.74
CA ARG A 53 3.84 -5.98 0.03
C ARG A 53 2.88 -6.96 -0.62
N HIS A 54 1.62 -6.93 -0.22
CA HIS A 54 0.59 -7.73 -0.88
C HIS A 54 0.25 -7.15 -2.26
N PRO A 55 0.15 -7.98 -3.32
CA PRO A 55 -0.17 -7.49 -4.67
C PRO A 55 -1.55 -6.85 -4.75
N ASP A 56 -2.49 -7.19 -3.87
CA ASP A 56 -3.83 -6.57 -3.80
C ASP A 56 -3.83 -5.13 -3.26
N MET A 57 -2.70 -4.65 -2.72
CA MET A 57 -2.63 -3.30 -2.19
C MET A 57 -2.60 -2.27 -3.33
N PRO A 58 -3.50 -1.27 -3.31
CA PRO A 58 -3.46 -0.14 -4.23
C PRO A 58 -2.12 0.61 -4.15
N SER A 59 -1.58 1.00 -5.30
CA SER A 59 -0.29 1.67 -5.39
C SER A 59 -0.35 3.10 -4.84
N SER A 60 -1.51 3.76 -4.92
CA SER A 60 -1.74 5.11 -4.40
C SER A 60 -1.48 5.23 -2.89
N LEU A 61 -1.74 4.18 -2.11
CA LEU A 61 -1.46 4.18 -0.67
C LEU A 61 0.04 4.34 -0.38
N PHE A 62 0.88 3.69 -1.19
CA PHE A 62 2.33 3.81 -1.04
C PHE A 62 2.85 5.13 -1.60
N ALA A 63 2.24 5.67 -2.66
CA ALA A 63 2.54 7.01 -3.13
C ALA A 63 2.27 8.05 -2.04
N ASN A 64 1.10 7.98 -1.40
CA ASN A 64 0.74 8.84 -0.27
C ASN A 64 1.67 8.65 0.94
N LEU A 65 2.11 7.42 1.23
CA LEU A 65 3.10 7.16 2.25
C LEU A 65 4.40 7.93 1.99
N TRP A 66 4.94 7.85 0.78
CA TRP A 66 6.21 8.50 0.46
C TRP A 66 6.09 10.02 0.40
N GLU A 67 4.98 10.54 -0.13
CA GLU A 67 4.65 11.96 -0.09
C GLU A 67 4.62 12.49 1.36
N THR A 68 3.86 11.81 2.23
CA THR A 68 3.72 12.19 3.65
C THR A 68 5.05 12.18 4.38
N LEU A 69 5.87 11.14 4.17
CA LEU A 69 7.21 11.06 4.78
C LEU A 69 8.18 12.10 4.20
N GLY A 70 8.05 12.44 2.92
CA GLY A 70 8.83 13.50 2.27
C GLY A 70 8.56 14.88 2.86
N GLU A 71 7.34 15.11 3.37
CA GLU A 71 6.98 16.32 4.12
C GLU A 71 7.45 16.30 5.58
N GLY A 72 8.16 15.25 6.01
CA GLY A 72 8.59 15.06 7.40
C GLY A 72 7.45 14.72 8.36
N LYS A 73 6.27 14.33 7.83
CA LYS A 73 5.10 13.96 8.63
C LYS A 73 5.07 12.45 8.89
N MET A 74 4.33 12.06 9.93
CA MET A 74 4.01 10.66 10.18
C MET A 74 2.88 10.21 9.27
N TRP A 75 3.07 9.10 8.58
CA TRP A 75 2.02 8.45 7.81
C TRP A 75 1.29 7.41 8.66
N SER A 76 0.00 7.22 8.40
CA SER A 76 -0.76 6.10 8.98
C SER A 76 -1.77 5.54 8.00
N GLY A 77 -1.96 4.23 7.99
CA GLY A 77 -2.92 3.58 7.12
C GLY A 77 -3.04 2.08 7.36
N TYR A 78 -4.07 1.48 6.77
CA TYR A 78 -4.27 0.03 6.83
C TYR A 78 -3.51 -0.65 5.70
N VAL A 79 -2.84 -1.76 5.99
CA VAL A 79 -2.00 -2.46 5.01
C VAL A 79 -2.24 -3.96 5.12
N LYS A 80 -2.56 -4.58 3.98
CA LYS A 80 -2.51 -6.03 3.77
C LYS A 80 -1.07 -6.40 3.43
N ASN A 81 -0.46 -7.28 4.22
CA ASN A 81 0.89 -7.77 4.02
C ASN A 81 0.87 -9.22 3.55
N LEU A 82 1.78 -9.56 2.64
CA LEU A 82 1.99 -10.90 2.13
C LEU A 82 2.95 -11.66 3.05
N ARG A 83 2.57 -12.90 3.39
CA ARG A 83 3.44 -13.85 4.09
C ARG A 83 4.28 -14.62 3.09
N LYS A 84 5.43 -15.16 3.55
CA LYS A 84 6.32 -16.00 2.75
C LYS A 84 5.61 -17.24 2.17
N ASP A 85 4.67 -17.80 2.93
CA ASP A 85 3.86 -18.97 2.54
C ASP A 85 2.72 -18.65 1.55
N GLY A 86 2.54 -17.38 1.18
CA GLY A 86 1.49 -16.87 0.30
C GLY A 86 0.15 -16.60 0.97
N GLY A 87 0.05 -16.74 2.30
CA GLY A 87 -1.03 -16.17 3.10
C GLY A 87 -0.87 -14.65 3.27
N PHE A 88 -1.72 -14.04 4.09
CA PHE A 88 -1.65 -12.60 4.35
C PHE A 88 -2.07 -12.23 5.77
N TYR A 89 -1.82 -10.99 6.15
CA TYR A 89 -2.29 -10.41 7.42
C TYR A 89 -2.52 -8.91 7.27
N TRP A 90 -3.49 -8.38 8.02
CA TRP A 90 -3.78 -6.94 8.05
C TRP A 90 -3.19 -6.26 9.27
N VAL A 91 -2.71 -5.04 9.06
CA VAL A 91 -2.20 -4.17 10.12
C VAL A 91 -2.72 -2.76 9.95
N TYR A 92 -2.82 -2.02 11.06
CA TYR A 92 -2.82 -0.57 11.05
C TYR A 92 -1.37 -0.10 11.26
N ALA A 93 -0.79 0.49 10.24
CA ALA A 93 0.61 0.91 10.22
C ALA A 93 0.73 2.40 10.53
N GLN A 94 1.74 2.75 11.32
CA GLN A 94 2.23 4.11 11.53
C GLN A 94 3.70 4.14 11.13
N VAL A 95 4.07 5.08 10.24
CA VAL A 95 5.42 5.18 9.68
C VAL A 95 5.94 6.60 9.87
N SER A 96 7.16 6.72 10.36
CA SER A 96 7.81 8.02 10.59
C SER A 96 9.30 7.97 10.28
N GLY A 97 9.91 9.15 10.12
CA GLY A 97 11.35 9.26 10.00
C GLY A 97 12.08 8.75 11.26
N LEU A 98 13.17 8.02 11.04
CA LEU A 98 14.14 7.66 12.08
C LEU A 98 15.26 8.69 12.03
N LEU A 99 15.44 9.45 13.11
CA LEU A 99 16.42 10.53 13.20
C LEU A 99 17.62 10.12 14.05
N ASP A 100 18.82 10.58 13.69
CA ASP A 100 19.99 10.50 14.56
C ASP A 100 19.93 11.53 15.71
N LYS A 101 20.93 11.50 16.59
CA LYS A 101 21.05 12.44 17.72
C LYS A 101 21.17 13.93 17.33
N ASN A 102 21.49 14.21 16.07
CA ASN A 102 21.63 15.56 15.52
C ASN A 102 20.36 16.00 14.76
N GLY A 103 19.33 15.14 14.68
CA GLY A 103 18.10 15.40 13.95
C GLY A 103 18.17 15.07 12.45
N ASN A 104 19.24 14.42 11.97
CA ASN A 104 19.34 14.01 10.57
C ASN A 104 18.49 12.76 10.33
N LEU A 105 17.74 12.73 9.23
CA LEU A 105 17.02 11.55 8.79
C LEU A 105 18.01 10.45 8.36
N ILE A 106 17.95 9.31 9.03
CA ILE A 106 18.83 8.15 8.77
C ILE A 106 18.06 6.92 8.26
N GLY A 107 16.73 6.98 8.25
CA GLY A 107 15.89 5.87 7.86
C GLY A 107 14.43 6.10 8.20
N TYR A 108 13.66 5.02 8.23
CA TYR A 108 12.26 5.05 8.61
C TYR A 108 11.98 4.00 9.67
N LYS A 109 11.00 4.26 10.53
CA LYS A 109 10.48 3.32 11.51
C LYS A 109 9.00 3.08 11.29
N SER A 110 8.58 1.83 11.41
CA SER A 110 7.19 1.43 11.30
C SER A 110 6.76 0.68 12.55
N LEU A 111 5.63 1.12 13.12
CA LEU A 111 4.86 0.39 14.13
C LEU A 111 3.57 -0.09 13.48
N ARG A 112 3.18 -1.33 13.76
CA ARG A 112 2.04 -1.98 13.13
C ARG A 112 1.23 -2.72 14.18
N ALA A 113 -0.03 -2.34 14.30
CA ALA A 113 -0.98 -2.88 15.25
C ALA A 113 -1.99 -3.82 14.57
N PRO A 114 -2.59 -4.77 15.32
CA PRO A 114 -3.67 -5.61 14.84
C PRO A 114 -4.89 -4.77 14.41
N VAL A 115 -5.68 -5.33 13.48
CA VAL A 115 -6.91 -4.70 12.98
C VAL A 115 -8.10 -5.58 13.35
N GLU A 116 -9.18 -4.98 13.84
CA GLU A 116 -10.40 -5.71 14.17
C GLU A 116 -11.01 -6.42 12.96
N SER A 117 -11.49 -7.65 13.16
CA SER A 117 -12.02 -8.52 12.08
C SER A 117 -13.10 -7.84 11.22
N ALA A 118 -14.04 -7.11 11.84
CA ALA A 118 -15.07 -6.38 11.10
C ALA A 118 -14.47 -5.33 10.14
N LYS A 119 -13.41 -4.64 10.56
CA LYS A 119 -12.73 -3.63 9.75
C LYS A 119 -11.95 -4.28 8.59
N ARG A 120 -11.35 -5.45 8.79
CA ARG A 120 -10.60 -6.17 7.73
C ARG A 120 -11.50 -6.56 6.56
N HIS A 121 -12.72 -7.02 6.83
CA HIS A 121 -13.71 -7.31 5.78
C HIS A 121 -14.10 -6.06 4.97
N GLU A 122 -14.29 -4.93 5.64
CA GLU A 122 -14.58 -3.65 4.97
C GLU A 122 -13.40 -3.20 4.08
N LEU A 123 -12.18 -3.30 4.59
CA LEU A 123 -10.95 -2.91 3.89
C LEU A 123 -10.71 -3.75 2.63
N GLU A 124 -10.92 -5.06 2.69
CA GLU A 124 -10.74 -5.96 1.56
C GLU A 124 -11.60 -5.51 0.35
N ALA A 125 -12.89 -5.25 0.58
CA ALA A 125 -13.79 -4.79 -0.48
C ALA A 125 -13.41 -3.40 -1.01
N ASN A 126 -13.06 -2.47 -0.12
CA ASN A 126 -12.69 -1.11 -0.50
C ASN A 126 -11.39 -1.06 -1.32
N TYR A 127 -10.38 -1.83 -0.92
CA TYR A 127 -9.08 -1.84 -1.60
C TYR A 127 -9.12 -2.60 -2.91
N ALA A 128 -9.91 -3.68 -3.01
CA ALA A 128 -10.17 -4.33 -4.29
C ALA A 128 -10.78 -3.35 -5.31
N ARG A 129 -11.78 -2.57 -4.90
CA ARG A 129 -12.39 -1.53 -5.75
C ARG A 129 -11.39 -0.43 -6.14
N LEU A 130 -10.58 0.05 -5.19
CA LEU A 130 -9.59 1.08 -5.47
C LEU A 130 -8.52 0.60 -6.45
N LYS A 131 -8.03 -0.63 -6.27
CA LYS A 131 -7.06 -1.25 -7.18
C LYS A 131 -7.62 -1.42 -8.58
N GLU A 132 -8.86 -1.91 -8.71
CA GLU A 132 -9.54 -2.01 -10.00
C GLU A 132 -9.67 -0.65 -10.70
N MET A 133 -9.98 0.41 -9.94
CA MET A 133 -10.02 1.78 -10.47
C MET A 133 -8.65 2.24 -10.98
N GLU A 134 -7.57 2.00 -10.23
CA GLU A 134 -6.19 2.32 -10.66
C GLU A 134 -5.81 1.59 -11.95
N GLU A 135 -6.05 0.28 -12.03
CA GLU A 135 -5.75 -0.52 -13.22
C GLU A 135 -6.55 -0.08 -14.45
N ASN A 136 -7.80 0.34 -14.26
CA ASN A 136 -8.62 0.86 -15.34
C ASN A 136 -8.12 2.23 -15.84
N VAL A 137 -7.63 3.10 -14.97
CA VAL A 137 -7.00 4.36 -15.37
C VAL A 137 -5.74 4.11 -16.18
N VAL A 138 -4.88 3.19 -15.72
CA VAL A 138 -3.65 2.81 -16.45
C VAL A 138 -3.99 2.26 -17.83
N LYS A 139 -4.96 1.33 -17.92
CA LYS A 139 -5.44 0.83 -19.22
C LYS A 139 -5.94 1.97 -20.11
N LEU A 140 -6.77 2.88 -19.62
CA LEU A 140 -7.24 4.00 -20.46
C LEU A 140 -6.08 4.86 -20.99
N SER A 141 -5.05 5.12 -20.19
CA SER A 141 -3.89 5.91 -20.62
C SER A 141 -3.04 5.23 -21.71
N GLU A 142 -3.10 3.90 -21.84
CA GLU A 142 -2.44 3.18 -22.94
C GLU A 142 -3.20 3.33 -24.27
N TRP A 143 -4.52 3.56 -24.22
CA TRP A 143 -5.39 3.63 -25.40
C TRP A 143 -5.68 5.06 -25.86
N ILE A 144 -5.41 6.05 -25.01
CA ILE A 144 -5.76 7.45 -25.23
C ILE A 144 -4.47 8.27 -25.18
N ASP A 145 -4.11 8.91 -26.28
CA ASP A 145 -2.98 9.83 -26.30
C ASP A 145 -3.27 11.13 -25.52
N HIS A 146 -2.22 11.90 -25.23
CA HIS A 146 -2.31 13.11 -24.42
C HIS A 146 -3.24 14.17 -25.05
N GLU A 147 -3.33 14.23 -26.38
CA GLU A 147 -4.23 15.16 -27.07
C GLU A 147 -5.69 14.78 -26.82
N THR A 148 -6.02 13.51 -27.00
CA THR A 148 -7.35 12.96 -26.79
C THR A 148 -7.77 13.09 -25.32
N PHE A 149 -6.85 12.86 -24.37
CA PHE A 149 -7.12 13.07 -22.94
C PHE A 149 -7.48 14.53 -22.63
N ASN A 150 -6.71 15.49 -23.16
CA ASN A 150 -7.01 16.92 -22.98
C ASN A 150 -8.34 17.33 -23.60
N GLN A 151 -8.71 16.74 -24.74
CA GLN A 151 -10.02 16.95 -25.35
C GLN A 151 -11.15 16.40 -24.45
N LEU A 152 -10.96 15.23 -23.84
CA LEU A 152 -11.91 14.65 -22.89
C LEU A 152 -12.04 15.50 -21.62
N GLU A 153 -10.94 16.01 -21.06
CA GLU A 153 -10.98 16.95 -19.93
C GLU A 153 -11.71 18.25 -20.30
N THR A 154 -11.42 18.80 -21.48
CA THR A 154 -12.09 20.01 -21.99
C THR A 154 -13.60 19.79 -22.11
N LEU A 155 -14.01 18.64 -22.69
CA LEU A 155 -15.42 18.27 -22.81
C LEU A 155 -16.07 18.02 -21.45
N SER A 156 -15.35 17.41 -20.50
CA SER A 156 -15.81 17.15 -19.13
C SER A 156 -16.16 18.46 -18.42
N ASN A 157 -15.27 19.45 -18.52
CA ASN A 157 -15.50 20.78 -17.98
C ASN A 157 -16.65 21.51 -18.68
N GLN A 158 -16.76 21.41 -20.02
CA GLN A 158 -17.84 22.05 -20.78
C GLN A 158 -19.22 21.46 -20.48
N LYS A 159 -19.32 20.13 -20.35
CA LYS A 159 -20.57 19.41 -20.09
C LYS A 159 -20.91 19.27 -18.60
N ASN A 160 -19.98 19.65 -17.71
CA ASN A 160 -20.09 19.48 -16.26
C ASN A 160 -20.44 18.03 -15.88
N CYS A 161 -19.79 17.06 -16.53
CA CYS A 161 -19.94 15.63 -16.27
C CYS A 161 -18.57 14.97 -16.22
N SER A 162 -18.49 13.76 -15.68
CA SER A 162 -17.23 13.02 -15.58
C SER A 162 -16.73 12.56 -16.95
N ILE A 163 -15.41 12.44 -17.11
CA ILE A 163 -14.79 11.82 -18.31
C ILE A 163 -15.39 10.43 -18.57
N ARG A 164 -15.76 9.69 -17.52
CA ARG A 164 -16.43 8.38 -17.65
C ARG A 164 -17.78 8.47 -18.34
N GLU A 165 -18.57 9.50 -18.07
CA GLU A 165 -19.86 9.72 -18.74
C GLU A 165 -19.67 10.11 -20.20
N ILE A 166 -18.66 10.92 -20.51
CA ILE A 166 -18.28 11.26 -21.88
C ILE A 166 -17.83 10.02 -22.66
N LEU A 167 -16.99 9.18 -22.06
CA LEU A 167 -16.54 7.94 -22.69
C LEU A 167 -17.70 6.98 -22.98
N LYS A 168 -18.72 6.91 -22.11
CA LYS A 168 -19.94 6.12 -22.38
C LYS A 168 -20.72 6.65 -23.59
N GLU A 169 -20.86 7.97 -23.71
CA GLU A 169 -21.50 8.59 -24.88
C GLU A 169 -20.74 8.30 -26.19
N ILE A 170 -19.41 8.31 -26.15
CA ILE A 170 -18.56 8.09 -27.34
C ILE A 170 -18.51 6.61 -27.73
N ILE A 171 -18.44 5.69 -26.75
CA ILE A 171 -18.22 4.25 -26.97
C ILE A 171 -19.55 3.50 -27.20
N GLY A 172 -20.70 4.12 -26.91
CA GLY A 172 -22.02 3.58 -27.27
C GLY A 172 -22.41 2.31 -26.49
N GLN A 173 -22.34 2.36 -25.16
CA GLN A 173 -22.97 1.38 -24.26
C GLN A 173 -23.97 2.02 -23.30
#